data_AF-X1FHX4-F1
#
_entry.id   AF-X1FHX4-F1
#
_cell.length_a   1.000
_cell.length_b   1.000
_cell.length_c   1.000
_cell.angle_alpha   90.00
_cell.angle_beta   90.00
_cell.angle_gamma   90.00
#
_symmetry.space_group_name_H-M   'P 1'
#
loop_
_entity.id
_entity.type
_entity.pdbx_description
1 polymer ?
#
loop_
_entity_poly.entity_id
_entity_poly.type
_entity_poly.pdbx_seq_one_letter_code
_entity_poly.pdbx_strand_id
1 'polypeptide(L)'
;IMPGVVYMDHGARVDSIIPGELDRGGAIDLISPDGLTSKNCVGMATSGYLVEVEKVSMAQMEQWQQQYPEAFEKEYDPASGLRFNAWVEGGTD
;
A
#
# COMPACT_ATOMS: atom_id res chain seq x y z
N ILE A 1 -16.40 -1.51 14.70
CA ILE A 1 -16.14 -2.56 13.70
C ILE A 1 -16.77 -3.87 14.21
N MET A 2 -17.47 -4.61 13.34
CA MET A 2 -18.12 -5.89 13.71
C MET A 2 -17.14 -7.06 13.59
N PRO A 3 -17.36 -8.20 14.27
CA PRO A 3 -16.53 -9.40 14.07
C PRO A 3 -16.48 -9.82 12.59
N GLY A 4 -15.27 -10.12 12.10
CA GLY A 4 -15.04 -10.49 10.70
C GLY A 4 -14.98 -9.33 9.70
N VAL A 5 -15.08 -8.08 10.17
CA VAL A 5 -14.92 -6.89 9.32
C VAL A 5 -13.57 -6.23 9.62
N VAL A 6 -12.87 -5.82 8.58
CA VAL A 6 -11.75 -4.89 8.68
C VAL A 6 -12.11 -3.56 8.04
N TYR A 7 -11.52 -2.49 8.56
CA TYR A 7 -11.72 -1.13 8.10
C TYR A 7 -10.37 -0.49 7.88
N MET A 8 -10.21 0.19 6.75
CA MET A 8 -9.04 0.99 6.44
C MET A 8 -9.49 2.24 5.71
N ASP A 9 -8.98 3.40 6.12
CA ASP A 9 -9.26 4.67 5.47
C ASP A 9 -8.65 4.71 4.06
N HIS A 10 -9.34 5.37 3.13
CA HIS A 10 -8.80 5.64 1.80
C HIS A 10 -7.79 6.80 1.85
N GLY A 11 -6.82 6.81 0.93
CA GLY A 11 -5.92 7.95 0.71
C GLY A 11 -4.53 7.81 1.33
N ALA A 12 -4.19 6.65 1.89
CA ALA A 12 -2.82 6.34 2.26
C ALA A 12 -1.89 6.43 1.03
N ARG A 13 -0.69 6.97 1.23
CA ARG A 13 0.31 7.08 0.17
C ARG A 13 0.91 5.70 -0.12
N VAL A 14 1.14 5.42 -1.40
CA VAL A 14 1.89 4.24 -1.83
C VAL A 14 3.33 4.35 -1.36
N ASP A 15 3.79 3.36 -0.60
CA ASP A 15 5.17 3.17 -0.16
C ASP A 15 5.58 1.72 -0.43
N SER A 16 5.85 1.41 -1.70
CA SER A 16 6.15 0.04 -2.12
C SER A 16 7.54 -0.40 -1.67
N ILE A 17 7.59 -1.56 -1.01
CA ILE A 17 8.82 -2.34 -0.84
C ILE A 17 9.08 -3.11 -2.13
N ILE A 18 8.04 -3.77 -2.67
CA ILE A 18 8.09 -4.50 -3.94
C ILE A 18 6.93 -3.99 -4.80
N PRO A 19 7.19 -3.20 -5.86
CA PRO A 19 6.12 -2.65 -6.69
C PRO A 19 5.18 -3.73 -7.25
N GLY A 20 3.89 -3.58 -7.00
CA GLY A 20 2.85 -4.52 -7.44
C GLY A 20 2.67 -5.76 -6.55
N GLU A 21 3.50 -5.94 -5.51
CA GLU A 21 3.44 -7.12 -4.63
C GLU A 21 3.35 -6.77 -3.15
N LEU A 22 4.10 -5.77 -2.68
CA LEU A 22 4.19 -5.41 -1.27
C LEU A 22 4.30 -3.90 -1.06
N ASP A 23 3.28 -3.36 -0.40
CA ASP A 23 3.19 -1.95 0.01
C ASP A 23 3.16 -1.84 1.53
N ARG A 24 4.07 -1.05 2.11
CA ARG A 24 4.08 -0.77 3.56
C ARG A 24 3.33 0.52 3.92
N GLY A 25 2.93 1.30 2.91
CA GLY A 25 2.19 2.55 3.07
C GLY A 25 0.72 2.35 3.40
N GLY A 26 0.17 1.19 3.03
CA GLY A 26 -1.23 0.84 3.26
C GLY A 26 -2.16 1.42 2.20
N ALA A 27 -1.71 1.59 0.96
CA ALA A 27 -2.56 2.07 -0.12
C ALA A 27 -3.63 1.04 -0.49
N ILE A 28 -4.88 1.27 -0.08
CA ILE A 28 -6.00 0.31 -0.20
C ILE A 28 -6.31 -0.11 -1.64
N ASP A 29 -6.11 0.78 -2.60
CA ASP A 29 -6.45 0.53 -4.00
C ASP A 29 -5.57 -0.56 -4.61
N LEU A 30 -4.38 -0.82 -4.04
CA LEU A 30 -3.46 -1.87 -4.50
C LEU A 30 -3.97 -3.30 -4.23
N ILE A 31 -4.91 -3.46 -3.31
CA ILE A 31 -5.53 -4.76 -2.99
C ILE A 31 -7.00 -4.84 -3.45
N SER A 32 -7.53 -3.78 -4.07
CA SER A 32 -8.86 -3.83 -4.68
C SER A 32 -8.83 -4.84 -5.84
N PRO A 33 -9.87 -5.69 -5.98
CA PRO A 33 -9.97 -6.58 -7.12
C PRO A 33 -10.12 -5.80 -8.44
N ASP A 34 -9.50 -6.34 -9.49
CA ASP A 34 -9.68 -5.87 -10.86
C ASP A 34 -11.05 -6.30 -11.42
N GLY A 35 -11.66 -5.46 -12.23
CA GLY A 35 -12.88 -5.81 -12.95
C GLY A 35 -13.68 -4.61 -13.44
N LEU A 36 -14.78 -4.93 -14.14
CA LEU A 36 -15.80 -3.94 -14.50
C LEU A 36 -16.97 -4.06 -13.53
N THR A 37 -17.58 -2.94 -13.15
CA THR A 37 -18.83 -2.94 -12.38
C THR A 37 -20.00 -3.49 -13.21
N SER A 38 -19.93 -3.36 -14.54
CA SER A 38 -20.86 -3.99 -15.48
C SER A 38 -20.19 -4.17 -16.85
N LYS A 39 -20.87 -4.85 -17.78
CA LYS A 39 -20.39 -5.01 -19.17
C LYS A 39 -20.00 -3.70 -19.87
N ASN A 40 -20.54 -2.57 -19.43
CA ASN A 40 -20.37 -1.27 -20.08
C ASN A 40 -19.73 -0.20 -19.17
N CYS A 41 -19.28 -0.56 -17.96
CA CYS A 41 -18.80 0.42 -16.99
C CYS A 41 -17.61 -0.12 -16.20
N VAL A 42 -16.46 0.54 -16.34
CA VAL A 42 -15.30 0.37 -15.45
C VAL A 42 -15.65 0.85 -14.05
N GLY A 43 -15.10 0.20 -13.04
CA GLY A 43 -15.24 0.69 -11.67
C GLY A 43 -14.40 -0.13 -10.70
N MET A 44 -14.25 0.41 -9.50
CA MET A 44 -13.46 -0.16 -8.42
C MET A 44 -14.37 -0.61 -7.28
N ALA A 45 -14.02 -1.70 -6.60
CA ALA A 45 -14.78 -2.18 -5.45
C ALA A 45 -14.50 -1.29 -4.22
N THR A 46 -15.20 -0.16 -4.10
CA THR A 46 -14.99 0.82 -3.02
C THR A 46 -15.77 0.53 -1.75
N SER A 47 -16.80 -0.31 -1.80
CA SER A 47 -17.69 -0.61 -0.66
C SER A 47 -17.21 -1.75 0.22
N GLY A 48 -16.45 -2.69 -0.34
CA GLY A 48 -15.89 -3.83 0.38
C GLY A 48 -15.63 -5.04 -0.50
N TYR A 49 -14.65 -5.83 -0.10
CA TYR A 49 -14.24 -7.08 -0.71
C TYR A 49 -13.63 -7.98 0.38
N LEU A 50 -13.49 -9.28 0.09
CA LEU A 50 -12.91 -10.23 1.04
C LEU A 50 -11.38 -10.10 1.01
N VAL A 51 -10.78 -10.10 2.20
CA VAL A 51 -9.33 -10.05 2.40
C VAL A 51 -8.94 -11.04 3.47
N GLU A 52 -7.70 -11.51 3.40
CA GLU A 52 -7.03 -12.20 4.50
C GLU A 52 -6.19 -11.20 5.30
N VAL A 53 -6.05 -11.41 6.60
CA VAL A 53 -5.26 -10.53 7.47
C VAL A 53 -4.31 -11.35 8.32
N GLU A 54 -3.02 -11.13 8.09
CA GLU A 54 -1.96 -11.76 8.84
C GLU A 54 -1.09 -10.72 9.55
N LYS A 55 -0.60 -11.08 10.74
CA LYS A 55 0.36 -10.25 11.46
C LYS A 55 1.74 -10.42 10.84
N VAL A 56 2.31 -9.34 10.33
CA VAL A 56 3.71 -9.29 9.90
C VAL A 56 4.64 -9.57 11.09
N SER A 57 5.55 -10.53 10.91
CA SER A 57 6.58 -10.87 11.88
C SER A 57 7.84 -10.00 11.71
N MET A 58 8.65 -9.90 12.77
CA MET A 58 9.92 -9.17 12.70
C MET A 58 10.89 -9.83 11.70
N ALA A 59 10.90 -11.16 11.62
CA ALA A 59 11.74 -11.89 10.67
C ALA A 59 11.39 -11.57 9.21
N GLN A 60 10.10 -11.43 8.87
CA GLN A 60 9.67 -11.00 7.54
C GLN A 60 10.16 -9.57 7.25
N MET A 61 10.02 -8.65 8.21
CA MET A 61 10.51 -7.27 8.06
C MET A 61 12.02 -7.20 7.86
N GLU A 62 12.79 -7.96 8.65
CA GLU A 62 14.25 -8.04 8.51
C GLU A 62 14.65 -8.62 7.16
N GLN A 63 13.97 -9.67 6.70
CA GLN A 63 14.20 -10.25 5.38
C GLN A 63 13.97 -9.21 4.27
N TRP A 64 12.87 -8.46 4.31
CA TRP A 64 12.58 -7.44 3.30
C TRP A 64 13.58 -6.28 3.35
N GLN A 65 14.03 -5.87 4.53
CA GLN A 65 15.08 -4.86 4.66
C GLN A 65 16.41 -5.30 4.02
N GLN A 66 16.77 -6.58 4.17
CA GLN A 66 17.98 -7.12 3.57
C GLN A 66 17.86 -7.30 2.05
N GLN A 67 16.67 -7.67 1.56
CA GLN A 67 16.44 -7.94 0.14
C GLN A 67 16.20 -6.68 -0.69
N TYR A 68 15.59 -5.65 -0.10
CA TYR A 68 15.18 -4.41 -0.78
C TYR A 68 15.65 -3.16 -0.01
N PRO A 69 16.94 -3.03 0.31
CA PRO A 69 17.44 -1.95 1.17
C PRO A 69 17.10 -0.55 0.64
N GLU A 70 17.08 -0.36 -0.69
CA GLU A 70 16.74 0.90 -1.34
C GLU A 70 15.32 1.38 -1.02
N ALA A 71 14.37 0.48 -0.76
CA ALA A 71 13.02 0.85 -0.36
C ALA A 71 12.99 1.40 1.08
N PHE A 72 13.92 0.99 1.94
CA PHE A 72 14.03 1.44 3.33
C PHE A 72 14.91 2.67 3.50
N GLU A 73 15.73 3.00 2.51
CA GLU A 73 16.57 4.20 2.49
C GLU A 73 15.84 5.45 1.98
N LYS A 74 14.62 5.31 1.46
CA LYS A 74 13.77 6.42 0.99
C LYS A 74 13.47 7.42 2.11
N GLU A 75 13.34 8.70 1.73
CA GLU A 75 13.00 9.78 2.66
C GLU A 75 11.62 9.53 3.31
N TYR A 76 11.63 9.44 4.63
CA TYR A 76 10.46 9.05 5.43
C TYR A 76 10.36 9.92 6.68
N ASP A 77 9.15 10.41 6.98
CA ASP A 77 8.84 11.07 8.24
C ASP A 77 8.01 10.12 9.11
N PRO A 78 8.51 9.68 10.28
CA PRO A 78 7.77 8.80 11.18
C PRO A 78 6.37 9.28 11.57
N ALA A 79 6.11 10.59 11.56
CA ALA A 79 4.81 11.17 11.91
C ALA A 79 3.83 11.26 10.73
N SER A 80 4.33 11.37 9.49
CA SER A 80 3.48 11.59 8.30
C SER A 80 3.67 10.56 7.18
N GLY A 81 4.53 9.57 7.41
CA GLY A 81 4.95 8.58 6.44
C GLY A 81 5.89 9.14 5.38
N LEU A 82 5.84 8.51 4.22
CA LEU A 82 6.67 8.78 3.04
C LEU A 82 6.53 10.22 2.51
N ARG A 83 7.66 10.83 2.14
CA ARG A 83 7.72 12.18 1.56
C ARG A 83 7.53 12.18 0.04
N PHE A 84 6.99 13.27 -0.51
CA PHE A 84 6.83 13.45 -1.95
C PHE A 84 8.16 13.29 -2.73
N ASN A 85 9.23 13.87 -2.18
CA ASN A 85 10.57 13.82 -2.76
C ASN A 85 11.19 12.41 -2.77
N ALA A 86 10.60 11.44 -2.07
CA ALA A 86 11.07 10.06 -2.11
C ALA A 86 10.75 9.34 -3.43
N TRP A 87 9.95 9.95 -4.33
CA TRP A 87 9.50 9.34 -5.59
C TRP A 87 9.57 10.26 -6.80
N VAL A 88 9.59 11.58 -6.60
CA VAL A 88 9.63 12.54 -7.69
C VAL A 88 11.06 13.04 -7.86
N GLU A 89 11.66 12.69 -8.97
CA GLU A 89 12.98 13.17 -9.39
C GLU A 89 12.82 14.23 -10.49
N GLY A 90 13.60 15.32 -10.41
CA GLY A 90 13.66 16.34 -11.47
C GLY A 90 12.43 17.24 -11.60
N GLY A 91 11.48 17.17 -10.65
CA GLY A 91 10.34 18.08 -10.55
C GLY A 91 10.66 19.28 -9.65
N THR A 92 11.39 20.26 -10.17
CA THR A 92 11.51 21.58 -9.53
C THR A 92 10.83 22.63 -10.40
N ASP A 93 10.16 23.57 -9.74
CA ASP A 93 9.75 24.86 -10.31
C ASP A 93 10.91 25.58 -11.03
#